data_AF-A0A1M4EG04-F1
#
_entry.id   AF-A0A1M4EG04-F1
#
_cell.length_a   1.000
_cell.length_b   1.000
_cell.length_c   1.000
_cell.angle_alpha   90.00
_cell.angle_beta   90.00
_cell.angle_gamma   90.00
#
_symmetry.space_group_name_H-M   'P 1'
#
loop_
_entity.id
_entity.type
_entity.pdbx_description
1 polymer ?
#
loop_
_entity_poly.entity_id
_entity_poly.type
_entity_poly.pdbx_seq_one_letter_code
_entity_poly.pdbx_strand_id
1 'polypeptide(L)'
;MPRHHRLGVPALIITALYAAALLTTGTLALTTGDVAPLWRLTVFAQVEEAVEATPQNVATMLLIGLPWACALWLCLRGPRTGRPPELTPQDRRLRVALYAAAAAWLLYPITPGWPWWAAMLDSLLMLAVVVLFNPVLGDGLEYAGLARIAGILAYGGAAVTAVTDELGVDLGPFVLLCLVGQLVWMVLVLRAQRWDDRWPFVTYLYGITSLVLPMLVMTLGWLVVDVGSLYYSLAAAAGVLMATWLAQSAHDLADPRNRPVAPVPLPTEPTTP
;
A
#
# COMPACT_ATOMS: atom_id res chain seq x y z
N MET A 1 2.44 -15.08 27.41
CA MET A 1 2.10 -13.65 27.60
C MET A 1 1.46 -13.11 26.33
N PRO A 2 0.25 -12.53 26.40
CA PRO A 2 -0.40 -11.88 25.25
C PRO A 2 0.52 -10.77 24.74
N ARG A 3 0.87 -10.83 23.45
CA ARG A 3 1.81 -9.89 22.84
C ARG A 3 1.05 -8.66 22.41
N HIS A 4 1.35 -7.52 23.03
CA HIS A 4 0.69 -6.25 22.71
C HIS A 4 1.37 -5.57 21.52
N HIS A 5 0.61 -4.81 20.74
CA HIS A 5 1.16 -3.90 19.73
C HIS A 5 1.44 -2.55 20.40
N ARG A 6 2.56 -1.89 20.09
CA ARG A 6 2.93 -0.63 20.76
C ARG A 6 1.88 0.47 20.58
N LEU A 7 1.26 0.51 19.41
CA LEU A 7 0.22 1.48 19.05
C LEU A 7 -1.14 0.78 18.87
N GLY A 8 -1.33 -0.40 19.47
CA GLY A 8 -2.56 -1.17 19.31
C GLY A 8 -3.81 -0.42 19.78
N VAL A 9 -3.76 0.24 20.94
CA VAL A 9 -4.92 0.99 21.46
C VAL A 9 -5.29 2.19 20.57
N PRO A 10 -4.38 3.13 20.24
CA PRO A 10 -4.74 4.26 19.38
C PRO A 10 -5.17 3.82 17.98
N ALA A 11 -4.53 2.80 17.41
CA ALA A 11 -4.95 2.23 16.13
C ALA A 11 -6.37 1.66 16.19
N LEU A 12 -6.75 1.02 17.29
CA LEU A 12 -8.08 0.44 17.48
C LEU A 12 -9.12 1.54 17.58
N ILE A 13 -8.83 2.60 18.32
CA ILE A 13 -9.72 3.77 18.44
C ILE A 13 -9.96 4.40 17.07
N ILE A 14 -8.90 4.70 16.31
CA ILE A 14 -9.01 5.32 14.97
C ILE A 14 -9.80 4.41 14.02
N THR A 15 -9.51 3.11 14.02
CA THR A 15 -10.22 2.14 13.19
C THR A 15 -11.70 2.04 13.57
N ALA A 16 -12.02 2.00 14.87
CA ALA A 16 -13.38 1.95 15.36
C ALA A 16 -14.16 3.22 15.03
N LEU A 17 -13.53 4.40 15.13
CA LEU A 17 -14.13 5.67 14.72
C LEU A 17 -14.45 5.69 13.22
N TYR A 18 -13.51 5.24 12.38
CA TYR A 18 -13.73 5.13 10.94
C TYR A 18 -14.87 4.15 10.61
N ALA A 19 -14.87 2.96 11.22
CA ALA A 19 -15.93 1.97 11.03
C ALA A 19 -17.30 2.49 11.50
N ALA A 20 -17.36 3.21 12.61
CA ALA A 20 -18.58 3.84 13.10
C ALA A 20 -19.08 4.92 12.13
N ALA A 21 -18.19 5.76 11.61
CA ALA A 21 -18.53 6.77 10.60
C ALA A 21 -19.06 6.12 9.31
N LEU A 22 -18.45 5.01 8.86
CA LEU A 22 -18.89 4.23 7.71
C LEU A 22 -20.31 3.68 7.90
N LEU A 23 -20.60 3.06 9.05
CA LEU A 23 -21.94 2.54 9.35
C LEU A 23 -22.98 3.65 9.50
N THR A 24 -22.60 4.77 10.12
CA THR A 24 -23.50 5.92 10.33
C THR A 24 -23.87 6.57 9.00
N THR A 25 -22.88 6.80 8.12
CA THR A 25 -23.12 7.36 6.79
C THR A 25 -23.91 6.40 5.89
N GLY A 26 -23.69 5.10 5.99
CA GLY A 26 -24.52 4.09 5.32
C GLY A 26 -25.98 4.11 5.77
N THR A 27 -26.21 4.20 7.08
CA THR A 27 -27.58 4.31 7.64
C THR A 27 -28.25 5.62 7.22
N LEU A 28 -27.49 6.72 7.20
CA LEU A 28 -27.98 8.02 6.73
C LEU A 28 -28.39 7.93 5.26
N ALA A 29 -27.55 7.36 4.40
CA ALA A 29 -27.85 7.20 2.97
C ALA A 29 -29.18 6.44 2.75
N LEU A 30 -29.41 5.36 3.49
CA LEU A 30 -30.65 4.58 3.39
C LEU A 30 -31.90 5.33 3.88
N THR A 31 -31.75 6.26 4.81
CA THR A 31 -32.88 6.96 5.45
C THR A 31 -33.20 8.29 4.78
N THR A 32 -32.19 9.02 4.30
CA THR A 32 -32.34 10.34 3.68
C THR A 32 -32.29 10.31 2.16
N GLY A 33 -31.77 9.23 1.57
CA GLY A 33 -31.46 9.17 0.14
C GLY A 33 -30.15 9.87 -0.25
N ASP A 34 -29.41 10.44 0.70
CA ASP A 34 -28.16 11.17 0.44
C ASP A 34 -26.93 10.27 0.57
N VAL A 35 -26.35 9.87 -0.57
CA VAL A 35 -25.15 9.02 -0.64
C VAL A 35 -23.86 9.80 -0.46
N ALA A 36 -23.88 11.13 -0.57
CA ALA A 36 -22.65 11.93 -0.66
C ALA A 36 -21.69 11.75 0.54
N PRO A 37 -22.15 11.65 1.79
CA PRO A 37 -21.25 11.39 2.92
C PRO A 37 -20.58 10.02 2.85
N LEU A 38 -21.33 8.98 2.47
CA LEU A 38 -20.81 7.62 2.33
C LEU A 38 -19.82 7.52 1.16
N TRP A 39 -20.15 8.17 0.04
CA TRP A 39 -19.27 8.26 -1.13
C TRP A 39 -17.92 8.88 -0.78
N ARG A 40 -17.93 10.03 -0.11
CA ARG A 40 -16.69 10.71 0.32
C ARG A 40 -15.87 9.86 1.28
N LEU A 41 -16.51 9.05 2.12
CA LEU A 41 -15.81 8.22 3.10
C LEU A 41 -15.24 6.93 2.50
N THR A 42 -15.71 6.50 1.32
CA THR A 42 -15.35 5.21 0.69
C THR A 42 -14.49 5.37 -0.56
N VAL A 43 -14.86 6.34 -1.41
CA VAL A 43 -14.21 6.64 -2.69
C VAL A 43 -13.25 7.83 -2.58
N PHE A 44 -13.48 8.70 -1.60
CA PHE A 44 -12.69 9.93 -1.36
C PHE A 44 -12.62 10.90 -2.54
N ALA A 45 -13.61 10.82 -3.42
CA ALA A 45 -13.85 11.79 -4.47
C ALA A 45 -15.11 12.60 -4.13
N GLN A 46 -15.32 13.72 -4.83
CA GLN A 46 -16.65 14.31 -4.88
C GLN A 46 -17.59 13.39 -5.67
N VAL A 47 -18.89 13.51 -5.40
CA VAL A 47 -19.91 12.80 -6.17
C VAL A 47 -20.01 13.48 -7.53
N GLU A 48 -19.46 12.84 -8.57
CA GLU A 48 -19.54 13.34 -9.96
C GLU A 48 -20.83 12.86 -10.67
N GLU A 49 -21.35 11.70 -10.27
CA GLU A 49 -22.55 11.08 -10.85
C GLU A 49 -23.66 10.95 -9.80
N ALA A 50 -24.92 11.11 -10.22
CA ALA A 50 -26.08 10.92 -9.35
C ALA A 50 -26.27 9.44 -9.01
N VAL A 51 -25.53 8.95 -8.02
CA VAL A 51 -25.68 7.58 -7.50
C VAL A 51 -26.88 7.55 -6.55
N GLU A 52 -27.93 6.83 -6.94
CA GLU A 52 -29.10 6.61 -6.09
C GLU A 52 -28.73 5.81 -4.83
N ALA A 53 -29.33 6.18 -3.69
CA ALA A 53 -29.16 5.49 -2.41
C ALA A 53 -29.93 4.17 -2.32
N THR A 54 -29.76 3.30 -3.30
CA THR A 54 -30.34 1.96 -3.25
C THR A 54 -29.65 1.11 -2.19
N PRO A 55 -30.34 0.17 -1.53
CA PRO A 55 -29.71 -0.76 -0.59
C PRO A 55 -28.50 -1.49 -1.17
N GLN A 56 -28.54 -1.82 -2.46
CA GLN A 56 -27.43 -2.45 -3.17
C GLN A 56 -26.22 -1.51 -3.30
N ASN A 57 -26.43 -0.24 -3.66
CA ASN A 57 -25.32 0.73 -3.77
C ASN A 57 -24.68 1.01 -2.42
N VAL A 58 -25.49 1.18 -1.37
CA VAL A 58 -25.00 1.36 0.00
C VAL A 58 -24.20 0.13 0.45
N ALA A 59 -24.70 -1.08 0.21
CA ALA A 59 -23.98 -2.31 0.56
C ALA A 59 -22.63 -2.41 -0.18
N THR A 60 -22.60 -2.10 -1.48
CA THR A 60 -21.37 -2.08 -2.28
C THR A 60 -20.36 -1.07 -1.73
N MET A 61 -20.80 0.14 -1.38
CA MET A 61 -19.90 1.16 -0.80
C MET A 61 -19.37 0.76 0.58
N LEU A 62 -20.20 0.15 1.43
CA LEU A 62 -19.73 -0.40 2.70
C LEU A 62 -18.66 -1.49 2.47
N LEU A 63 -18.86 -2.37 1.48
CA LEU A 63 -17.87 -3.38 1.10
C LEU A 63 -16.55 -2.76 0.60
N ILE A 64 -16.60 -1.63 -0.11
CA ILE A 64 -15.41 -0.87 -0.52
C ILE A 64 -14.73 -0.17 0.67
N GLY A 65 -15.51 0.34 1.61
CA GLY A 65 -15.01 1.04 2.80
C GLY A 65 -14.39 0.13 3.86
N LEU A 66 -14.82 -1.13 3.97
CA LEU A 66 -14.29 -2.07 4.97
C LEU A 66 -12.77 -2.34 4.84
N PRO A 67 -12.21 -2.55 3.64
CA PRO A 67 -10.76 -2.62 3.42
C PRO A 67 -9.98 -1.45 4.01
N TRP A 68 -10.53 -0.22 3.96
CA TRP A 68 -9.89 0.96 4.58
C TRP A 68 -9.82 0.84 6.10
N ALA A 69 -10.87 0.36 6.75
CA ALA A 69 -10.84 0.11 8.19
C ALA A 69 -9.74 -0.92 8.55
N CYS A 70 -9.67 -2.01 7.77
CA CYS A 70 -8.62 -3.01 7.94
C CYS A 70 -7.22 -2.43 7.73
N ALA A 71 -7.02 -1.62 6.70
CA ALA A 71 -5.73 -0.99 6.42
C ALA A 71 -5.32 0.00 7.50
N LEU A 72 -6.23 0.85 7.98
CA LEU A 72 -5.97 1.75 9.11
C LEU A 72 -5.49 0.98 10.33
N TRP A 73 -6.15 -0.13 10.67
CA TRP A 73 -5.71 -1.02 11.74
C TRP A 73 -4.32 -1.59 11.51
N LEU A 74 -4.08 -2.17 10.33
CA LEU A 74 -2.82 -2.83 9.98
C LEU A 74 -1.64 -1.85 9.92
N CYS A 75 -1.86 -0.65 9.40
CA CYS A 75 -0.87 0.42 9.28
C CYS A 75 -0.57 1.08 10.63
N LEU A 76 -1.59 1.37 11.45
CA LEU A 76 -1.43 2.15 12.68
C LEU A 76 -1.02 1.31 13.89
N ARG A 77 -1.30 0.00 13.93
CA ARG A 77 -0.98 -0.84 15.11
C ARG A 77 0.50 -0.85 15.46
N GLY A 78 1.37 -0.57 14.49
CA GLY A 78 2.82 -0.54 14.69
C GLY A 78 3.44 -1.95 14.81
N PRO A 79 4.78 -2.03 14.89
CA PRO A 79 5.48 -3.29 15.12
C PRO A 79 5.06 -3.96 16.43
N ARG A 80 5.25 -5.27 16.51
CA ARG A 80 5.03 -6.04 17.73
C ARG A 80 5.92 -5.55 18.87
N THR A 81 5.41 -5.56 20.10
CA THR A 81 6.25 -5.27 21.28
C THR A 81 7.37 -6.30 21.42
N GLY A 82 8.57 -5.81 21.75
CA GLY A 82 9.80 -6.59 21.85
C GLY A 82 11.02 -5.69 21.80
N ARG A 83 12.20 -6.27 22.10
CA ARG A 83 13.50 -5.61 21.90
C ARG A 83 13.69 -5.43 20.38
N PRO A 84 13.78 -4.19 19.87
CA PRO A 84 13.93 -3.97 18.44
C PRO A 84 15.19 -4.69 17.91
N PRO A 85 15.16 -5.24 16.68
CA PRO A 85 16.38 -5.63 16.01
C PRO A 85 17.31 -4.42 15.86
N GLU A 86 18.61 -4.67 15.91
CA GLU A 86 19.59 -3.66 15.52
C GLU A 86 19.48 -3.49 14.00
N LEU A 87 18.76 -2.46 13.58
CA LEU A 87 18.57 -2.13 12.18
C LEU A 87 19.85 -1.50 11.62
N THR A 88 20.28 -1.96 10.45
CA THR A 88 21.32 -1.25 9.72
C THR A 88 20.82 0.16 9.36
N PRO A 89 21.72 1.12 9.09
CA PRO A 89 21.32 2.45 8.63
C PRO A 89 20.46 2.41 7.36
N GLN A 90 20.67 1.41 6.49
CA GLN A 90 19.91 1.22 5.25
C GLN A 90 18.49 0.71 5.53
N ASP A 91 18.33 -0.30 6.38
CA ASP A 91 17.01 -0.80 6.79
C ASP A 91 16.17 0.30 7.44
N ARG A 92 16.81 1.15 8.26
CA ARG A 92 16.15 2.29 8.89
C ARG A 92 15.64 3.31 7.86
N ARG A 93 16.46 3.64 6.86
CA ARG A 93 16.07 4.58 5.78
C ARG A 93 14.94 4.00 4.95
N LEU A 94 15.03 2.74 4.53
CA LEU A 94 13.97 2.07 3.78
C LEU A 94 12.66 2.06 4.59
N ARG A 95 12.73 1.72 5.87
CA ARG A 95 11.56 1.72 6.75
C ARG A 95 10.88 3.08 6.84
N VAL A 96 11.64 4.17 6.94
CA VAL A 96 11.09 5.53 6.93
C VAL A 96 10.44 5.83 5.58
N ALA A 97 11.08 5.47 4.46
CA ALA A 97 10.51 5.68 3.13
C ALA A 97 9.21 4.90 2.92
N LEU A 98 9.15 3.64 3.37
CA LEU A 98 7.94 2.81 3.31
C LEU A 98 6.79 3.42 4.13
N TYR A 99 7.06 3.92 5.33
CA TYR A 99 6.03 4.62 6.11
C TYR A 99 5.61 5.94 5.51
N ALA A 100 6.55 6.72 4.98
CA ALA A 100 6.23 8.00 4.33
C ALA A 100 5.35 7.78 3.10
N ALA A 101 5.70 6.79 2.26
CA ALA A 101 4.88 6.39 1.13
C ALA A 101 3.49 5.92 1.60
N ALA A 102 3.42 4.97 2.53
CA ALA A 102 2.14 4.49 3.06
C ALA A 102 1.27 5.61 3.63
N ALA A 103 1.87 6.56 4.36
CA ALA A 103 1.17 7.72 4.91
C ALA A 103 0.62 8.62 3.80
N ALA A 104 1.37 8.89 2.74
CA ALA A 104 0.90 9.70 1.63
C ALA A 104 -0.34 9.08 0.95
N TRP A 105 -0.31 7.77 0.69
CA TRP A 105 -1.47 7.02 0.17
C TRP A 105 -2.69 7.06 1.11
N LEU A 106 -2.48 7.01 2.43
CA LEU A 106 -3.57 7.10 3.42
C LEU A 106 -4.11 8.52 3.59
N LEU A 107 -3.29 9.54 3.32
CA LEU A 107 -3.71 10.94 3.39
C LEU A 107 -4.54 11.34 2.18
N TYR A 108 -4.27 10.78 0.99
CA TYR A 108 -4.95 11.12 -0.26
C TYR A 108 -6.48 11.19 -0.10
N PRO A 109 -7.10 10.20 0.55
CA PRO A 109 -8.47 10.23 1.04
C PRO A 109 -9.00 11.49 1.75
N ILE A 110 -8.19 12.12 2.59
CA ILE A 110 -8.64 13.06 3.62
C ILE A 110 -8.65 14.51 3.10
N THR A 111 -8.00 14.76 1.96
CA THR A 111 -7.76 16.12 1.45
C THR A 111 -8.44 16.28 0.08
N PRO A 112 -9.76 16.58 0.08
CA PRO A 112 -10.48 16.82 -1.16
C PRO A 112 -9.87 18.01 -1.91
N GLY A 113 -9.54 17.82 -3.19
CA GLY A 113 -8.88 18.83 -4.00
C GLY A 113 -7.37 18.91 -3.77
N TRP A 114 -6.70 17.76 -3.54
CA TRP A 114 -5.25 17.74 -3.45
C TRP A 114 -4.65 18.38 -4.70
N PRO A 115 -3.73 19.36 -4.56
CA PRO A 115 -3.06 19.94 -5.71
C PRO A 115 -2.34 18.89 -6.56
N TRP A 116 -2.22 19.12 -7.87
CA TRP A 116 -1.64 18.19 -8.86
C TRP A 116 -0.28 17.61 -8.45
N TRP A 117 0.52 18.35 -7.68
CA TRP A 117 1.83 17.89 -7.20
C TRP A 117 1.74 16.72 -6.21
N ALA A 118 0.56 16.35 -5.70
CA ALA A 118 0.35 15.13 -4.89
C ALA A 118 0.90 13.89 -5.59
N ALA A 119 0.47 13.70 -6.84
CA ALA A 119 0.82 12.54 -7.63
C ALA A 119 2.34 12.49 -7.88
N MET A 120 2.95 13.67 -8.07
CA MET A 120 4.40 13.81 -8.14
C MET A 120 5.07 13.41 -6.82
N LEU A 121 4.57 13.89 -5.67
CA LEU A 121 5.12 13.53 -4.36
C LEU A 121 5.01 12.03 -4.08
N ASP A 122 3.87 11.41 -4.36
CA ASP A 122 3.68 9.95 -4.20
C ASP A 122 4.68 9.17 -5.05
N SER A 123 4.86 9.61 -6.30
CA SER A 123 5.83 9.04 -7.22
C SER A 123 7.27 9.19 -6.70
N LEU A 124 7.63 10.35 -6.14
CA LEU A 124 8.95 10.57 -5.54
C LEU A 124 9.18 9.73 -4.27
N LEU A 125 8.17 9.58 -3.43
CA LEU A 125 8.24 8.71 -2.24
C LEU A 125 8.42 7.25 -2.64
N MET A 126 7.68 6.79 -3.65
CA MET A 126 7.86 5.44 -4.20
C MET A 126 9.21 5.27 -4.88
N LEU A 127 9.72 6.28 -5.59
CA LEU A 127 11.07 6.27 -6.16
C LEU A 127 12.13 6.14 -5.06
N ALA A 128 11.96 6.82 -3.92
CA ALA A 128 12.83 6.64 -2.76
C ALA A 128 12.76 5.21 -2.22
N VAL A 129 11.55 4.61 -2.17
CA VAL A 129 11.37 3.19 -1.83
C VAL A 129 12.16 2.32 -2.80
N VAL A 130 12.05 2.51 -4.12
CA VAL A 130 12.80 1.73 -5.13
C VAL A 130 14.30 1.77 -4.89
N VAL A 131 14.86 2.98 -4.70
CA VAL A 131 16.30 3.17 -4.54
C VAL A 131 16.81 2.53 -3.25
N LEU A 132 16.03 2.64 -2.16
CA LEU A 132 16.39 2.10 -0.86
C LEU A 132 16.12 0.60 -0.72
N PHE A 133 15.24 0.03 -1.56
CA PHE A 133 14.96 -1.40 -1.57
C PHE A 133 16.15 -2.22 -2.08
N ASN A 134 16.84 -1.71 -3.11
CA ASN A 134 17.95 -2.38 -3.75
C ASN A 134 19.08 -2.82 -2.79
N PRO A 135 19.65 -1.95 -1.94
CA PRO A 135 20.68 -2.38 -0.99
C PRO A 135 20.16 -3.32 0.10
N VAL A 136 18.88 -3.20 0.49
CA VAL A 136 18.31 -4.04 1.55
C VAL A 136 18.09 -5.47 1.07
N LEU A 137 17.68 -5.68 -0.18
CA LEU A 137 17.54 -7.01 -0.77
C LEU A 137 18.88 -7.68 -1.10
N GLY A 138 19.98 -6.91 -1.10
CA GLY A 138 21.34 -7.42 -1.26
C GLY A 138 21.57 -8.24 -2.53
N ASP A 139 22.49 -9.20 -2.44
CA ASP A 139 22.82 -10.15 -3.53
C ASP A 139 21.71 -11.20 -3.79
N GLY A 140 20.64 -11.21 -2.98
CA GLY A 140 19.53 -12.15 -3.11
C GLY A 140 18.65 -11.93 -4.34
N LEU A 141 18.79 -10.78 -5.01
CA LEU A 141 18.17 -10.52 -6.31
C LEU A 141 19.20 -10.73 -7.43
N GLU A 142 19.09 -11.86 -8.11
CA GLU A 142 19.75 -12.10 -9.40
C GLU A 142 19.47 -10.94 -10.40
N TYR A 143 18.30 -10.31 -10.27
CA TYR A 143 17.82 -9.24 -11.15
C TYR A 143 17.75 -7.86 -10.47
N ALA A 144 18.61 -7.57 -9.49
CA ALA A 144 18.60 -6.33 -8.72
C ALA A 144 18.63 -5.07 -9.62
N GLY A 145 19.51 -5.08 -10.61
CA GLY A 145 19.63 -4.00 -11.60
C GLY A 145 18.34 -3.80 -12.41
N LEU A 146 17.72 -4.89 -12.88
CA LEU A 146 16.48 -4.84 -13.64
C LEU A 146 15.33 -4.31 -12.79
N ALA A 147 15.20 -4.77 -11.54
CA ALA A 147 14.20 -4.24 -10.61
C ALA A 147 14.40 -2.74 -10.42
N ARG A 148 15.63 -2.29 -10.14
CA ARG A 148 15.91 -0.87 -9.97
C ARG A 148 15.57 -0.04 -11.21
N ILE A 149 15.96 -0.48 -12.41
CA ILE A 149 15.67 0.21 -13.67
C ILE A 149 14.15 0.28 -13.89
N ALA A 150 13.45 -0.84 -13.73
CA ALA A 150 12.00 -0.92 -13.90
C ALA A 150 11.27 0.01 -12.90
N GLY A 151 11.71 0.04 -11.65
CA GLY A 151 11.14 0.92 -10.63
C GLY A 151 11.44 2.40 -10.85
N ILE A 152 12.63 2.76 -11.32
CA ILE A 152 12.96 4.15 -11.69
C ILE A 152 12.13 4.58 -12.90
N LEU A 153 12.01 3.72 -13.91
CA LEU A 153 11.16 3.98 -15.07
C LEU A 153 9.69 4.16 -14.65
N ALA A 154 9.20 3.29 -13.76
CA ALA A 154 7.83 3.35 -13.25
C ALA A 154 7.54 4.67 -12.52
N TYR A 155 8.23 4.92 -11.41
CA TYR A 155 7.88 6.02 -10.52
C TYR A 155 8.56 7.34 -10.91
N GLY A 156 9.75 7.29 -11.51
CA GLY A 156 10.33 8.47 -12.14
C GLY A 156 9.52 8.91 -13.37
N GLY A 157 9.07 7.94 -14.18
CA GLY A 157 8.17 8.20 -15.29
C GLY A 157 6.81 8.72 -14.84
N ALA A 158 6.20 8.14 -13.82
CA ALA A 158 4.93 8.64 -13.25
C ALA A 158 5.05 10.08 -12.72
N ALA A 159 6.19 10.45 -12.10
CA ALA A 159 6.45 11.83 -11.70
C ALA A 159 6.53 12.78 -12.90
N VAL A 160 7.17 12.34 -14.00
CA VAL A 160 7.21 13.10 -15.25
C VAL A 160 5.81 13.24 -15.85
N THR A 161 5.04 12.15 -15.91
CA THR A 161 3.66 12.15 -16.39
C THR A 161 2.79 13.13 -15.61
N ALA A 162 2.88 13.14 -14.27
CA ALA A 162 2.12 14.07 -13.44
C ALA A 162 2.42 15.55 -13.76
N VAL A 163 3.68 15.88 -14.08
CA VAL A 163 4.06 17.25 -14.48
C VAL A 163 3.58 17.57 -15.89
N THR A 164 3.71 16.63 -16.83
CA THR A 164 3.32 16.86 -18.23
C THR A 164 1.82 16.93 -18.42
N ASP A 165 1.05 16.17 -17.64
CA ASP A 165 -0.42 16.22 -17.64
C ASP A 165 -0.91 17.62 -17.26
N GLU A 166 -0.32 18.23 -16.21
CA GLU A 166 -0.61 19.62 -15.81
C GLU A 166 -0.20 20.63 -16.90
N LEU A 167 0.87 20.35 -17.65
CA LEU A 167 1.31 21.17 -18.77
C LEU A 167 0.54 20.91 -20.08
N GLY A 168 -0.40 19.95 -20.09
CA GLY A 168 -1.16 19.56 -21.28
C GLY A 168 -0.33 18.86 -22.37
N VAL A 169 0.78 18.22 -21.99
CA VAL A 169 1.68 17.51 -22.92
C VAL A 169 1.34 16.02 -22.91
N ASP A 170 0.86 15.52 -24.06
CA ASP A 170 0.57 14.09 -24.25
C ASP A 170 1.86 13.28 -24.45
N LEU A 171 2.12 12.35 -23.53
CA LEU A 171 3.27 11.44 -23.58
C LEU A 171 2.96 10.10 -24.31
N GLY A 172 1.72 9.88 -24.71
CA GLY A 172 1.27 8.72 -25.48
C GLY A 172 1.73 7.38 -24.89
N PRO A 173 2.46 6.54 -25.65
CA PRO A 173 2.84 5.19 -25.23
C PRO A 173 3.83 5.15 -24.05
N PHE A 174 4.43 6.28 -23.67
CA PHE A 174 5.33 6.35 -22.52
C PHE A 174 4.62 5.99 -21.21
N VAL A 175 3.35 6.36 -21.06
CA VAL A 175 2.55 6.01 -19.86
C VAL A 175 2.43 4.50 -19.73
N LEU A 176 2.14 3.79 -20.84
CA LEU A 176 2.08 2.33 -20.87
C LEU A 176 3.42 1.70 -20.48
N LEU A 177 4.53 2.26 -20.96
CA LEU A 177 5.87 1.79 -20.60
C LEU A 177 6.14 1.94 -19.08
N CYS A 178 5.71 3.04 -18.46
CA CYS A 178 5.82 3.25 -17.02
C CYS A 178 5.01 2.22 -16.22
N LEU A 179 3.78 1.92 -16.67
CA LEU A 179 2.93 0.89 -16.05
C LEU A 179 3.55 -0.52 -16.14
N VAL A 180 4.13 -0.86 -17.30
CA VAL A 180 4.86 -2.13 -17.46
C VAL A 180 6.08 -2.17 -16.53
N GLY A 181 6.82 -1.04 -16.42
CA GLY A 181 7.91 -0.90 -15.46
C GLY A 181 7.46 -1.14 -14.02
N GLN A 182 6.29 -0.60 -13.64
CA GLN A 182 5.73 -0.76 -12.31
C GLN A 182 5.40 -2.24 -12.02
N LEU A 183 4.78 -2.92 -12.98
CA LEU A 183 4.44 -4.33 -12.89
C LEU A 183 5.70 -5.20 -12.73
N VAL A 184 6.71 -4.98 -13.58
CA VAL A 184 7.99 -5.71 -13.52
C VAL A 184 8.67 -5.47 -12.17
N TRP A 185 8.72 -4.22 -11.72
CA TRP A 185 9.28 -3.88 -10.41
C TRP A 185 8.55 -4.60 -9.27
N MET A 186 7.22 -4.52 -9.23
CA MET A 186 6.42 -5.19 -8.19
C MET A 186 6.67 -6.69 -8.17
N VAL A 187 6.64 -7.35 -9.33
CA VAL A 187 6.87 -8.81 -9.41
C VAL A 187 8.25 -9.19 -8.88
N LEU A 188 9.30 -8.44 -9.25
CA LEU A 188 10.67 -8.71 -8.80
C LEU A 188 10.84 -8.46 -7.30
N VAL A 189 10.26 -7.38 -6.77
CA VAL A 189 10.29 -7.08 -5.33
C VAL A 189 9.53 -8.15 -4.54
N LEU A 190 8.34 -8.54 -4.97
CA LEU A 190 7.56 -9.59 -4.30
C LEU A 190 8.27 -10.95 -4.35
N ARG A 191 8.88 -11.29 -5.49
CA ARG A 191 9.71 -12.48 -5.61
C ARG A 191 10.85 -12.45 -4.61
N ALA A 192 11.53 -11.32 -4.45
CA ALA A 192 12.64 -11.20 -3.51
C ALA A 192 12.18 -11.25 -2.05
N GLN A 193 11.09 -10.55 -1.70
CA GLN A 193 10.49 -10.64 -0.37
C GLN A 193 10.08 -12.08 0.00
N ARG A 194 9.67 -12.90 -0.97
CA ARG A 194 9.33 -14.31 -0.74
C ARG A 194 10.54 -15.16 -0.34
N TRP A 195 11.74 -14.81 -0.81
CA TRP A 195 12.97 -15.58 -0.54
C TRP A 195 13.83 -15.00 0.59
N ASP A 196 13.47 -13.83 1.11
CA ASP A 196 14.16 -13.20 2.22
C ASP A 196 13.37 -13.42 3.52
N ASP A 197 13.98 -14.11 4.47
CA ASP A 197 13.40 -14.46 5.77
C ASP A 197 12.95 -13.24 6.60
N ARG A 198 13.39 -12.03 6.23
CA ARG A 198 12.95 -10.77 6.85
C ARG A 198 11.46 -10.51 6.67
N TRP A 199 10.83 -11.04 5.62
CA TRP A 199 9.40 -10.81 5.35
C TRP A 199 8.59 -12.10 5.48
N PRO A 200 7.54 -12.11 6.32
CA PRO A 200 6.66 -13.27 6.42
C PRO A 200 5.80 -13.39 5.16
N PHE A 201 5.34 -14.62 4.89
CA PHE A 201 4.44 -14.94 3.77
C PHE A 201 3.22 -14.01 3.66
N VAL A 202 2.67 -13.59 4.79
CA VAL A 202 1.50 -12.69 4.84
C VAL A 202 1.77 -11.35 4.16
N THR A 203 3.00 -10.84 4.26
CA THR A 203 3.37 -9.53 3.70
C THR A 203 3.53 -9.60 2.19
N TYR A 204 4.16 -10.68 1.72
CA TYR A 204 4.16 -11.03 0.31
C TYR A 204 2.74 -11.17 -0.25
N LEU A 205 1.82 -11.82 0.49
CA LEU A 205 0.43 -11.98 0.07
C LEU A 205 -0.31 -10.63 -0.04
N TYR A 206 -0.09 -9.69 0.88
CA TYR A 206 -0.64 -8.34 0.75
C TYR A 206 -0.15 -7.64 -0.51
N GLY A 207 1.13 -7.81 -0.86
CA GLY A 207 1.69 -7.23 -2.08
C GLY A 207 1.17 -7.88 -3.37
N ILE A 208 0.93 -9.20 -3.39
CA ILE A 208 0.22 -9.82 -4.53
C ILE A 208 -1.21 -9.29 -4.61
N THR A 209 -1.89 -9.19 -3.47
CA THR A 209 -3.29 -8.75 -3.43
C THR A 209 -3.41 -7.32 -3.93
N SER A 210 -2.47 -6.43 -3.58
CA SER A 210 -2.43 -5.05 -4.09
C SER A 210 -2.20 -4.96 -5.59
N LEU A 211 -1.54 -5.95 -6.19
CA LEU A 211 -1.31 -6.03 -7.63
C LEU A 211 -2.49 -6.63 -8.39
N VAL A 212 -3.02 -7.76 -7.90
CA VAL A 212 -3.99 -8.60 -8.63
C VAL A 212 -5.42 -8.13 -8.40
N LEU A 213 -5.78 -7.76 -7.16
CA LEU A 213 -7.17 -7.47 -6.83
C LEU A 213 -7.70 -6.25 -7.60
N PRO A 214 -6.98 -5.12 -7.73
CA PRO A 214 -7.47 -4.00 -8.54
C PRO A 214 -7.72 -4.38 -10.00
N MET A 215 -6.86 -5.21 -10.59
CA MET A 215 -7.02 -5.68 -11.98
C MET A 215 -8.25 -6.59 -12.14
N LEU A 216 -8.47 -7.49 -11.18
CA LEU A 216 -9.65 -8.36 -11.17
C LEU A 216 -10.94 -7.56 -10.99
N VAL A 217 -10.97 -6.64 -10.02
CA VAL A 217 -12.15 -5.81 -9.77
C VAL A 217 -12.40 -4.88 -10.95
N MET A 218 -11.35 -4.36 -11.61
CA MET A 218 -11.51 -3.59 -12.85
C MET A 218 -12.14 -4.45 -13.93
N THR A 219 -11.58 -5.62 -14.22
CA THR A 219 -12.09 -6.54 -15.25
C THR A 219 -13.54 -6.96 -14.99
N LEU A 220 -13.89 -7.28 -13.74
CA LEU A 220 -15.26 -7.63 -13.35
C LEU A 220 -16.19 -6.41 -13.38
N GLY A 221 -15.70 -5.24 -12.98
CA GLY A 221 -16.44 -4.00 -12.99
C GLY A 221 -16.90 -3.61 -14.39
N TRP A 222 -16.00 -3.73 -15.37
CA TRP A 222 -16.31 -3.55 -16.80
C TRP A 222 -17.43 -4.47 -17.32
N LEU A 223 -17.66 -5.62 -16.67
CA LEU A 223 -18.70 -6.57 -17.07
C LEU A 223 -20.05 -6.30 -16.40
N VAL A 224 -20.10 -5.49 -15.34
CA VAL A 224 -21.27 -5.43 -14.42
C VAL A 224 -21.85 -4.01 -14.26
N VAL A 225 -21.07 -2.94 -14.39
CA VAL A 225 -21.51 -1.57 -14.07
C VAL A 225 -20.99 -0.56 -15.11
N ASP A 226 -21.70 0.56 -15.24
CA ASP A 226 -21.28 1.72 -16.03
C ASP A 226 -19.93 2.28 -15.53
N VAL A 227 -19.05 2.64 -16.48
CA VAL A 227 -17.59 2.57 -16.36
C VAL A 227 -16.96 3.67 -15.47
N GLY A 228 -17.64 4.82 -15.29
CA GLY A 228 -17.07 6.01 -14.63
C GLY A 228 -16.88 5.86 -13.12
N SER A 229 -17.95 5.50 -12.40
CA SER A 229 -17.98 5.41 -10.92
C SER A 229 -17.04 4.36 -10.32
N LEU A 230 -16.75 3.29 -11.06
CA LEU A 230 -15.89 2.20 -10.60
C LEU A 230 -14.40 2.57 -10.60
N TYR A 231 -13.96 3.40 -11.53
CA TYR A 231 -12.54 3.73 -11.69
C TYR A 231 -11.96 4.37 -10.43
N TYR A 232 -12.64 5.39 -9.88
CA TYR A 232 -12.19 6.05 -8.65
C TYR A 232 -12.23 5.11 -7.43
N SER A 233 -13.27 4.28 -7.34
CA SER A 233 -13.41 3.27 -6.28
C SER A 233 -12.28 2.23 -6.31
N LEU A 234 -11.87 1.83 -7.52
CA LEU A 234 -10.78 0.91 -7.78
C LEU A 234 -9.41 1.51 -7.43
N ALA A 235 -9.17 2.75 -7.86
CA ALA A 235 -7.94 3.46 -7.55
C ALA A 235 -7.77 3.62 -6.02
N ALA A 236 -8.85 3.99 -5.33
CA ALA A 236 -8.88 4.05 -3.87
C ALA A 236 -8.53 2.69 -3.24
N ALA A 237 -9.22 1.61 -3.65
CA ALA A 237 -8.96 0.26 -3.13
C ALA A 237 -7.53 -0.25 -3.42
N ALA A 238 -6.99 0.04 -4.60
CA ALA A 238 -5.60 -0.27 -4.94
C ALA A 238 -4.63 0.47 -4.01
N GLY A 239 -4.89 1.75 -3.77
CA GLY A 239 -4.12 2.58 -2.84
C GLY A 239 -4.09 2.02 -1.42
N VAL A 240 -5.23 1.53 -0.91
CA VAL A 240 -5.33 0.86 0.40
C VAL A 240 -4.41 -0.34 0.50
N LEU A 241 -4.49 -1.23 -0.48
CA LEU A 241 -3.74 -2.48 -0.46
C LEU A 241 -2.25 -2.20 -0.60
N MET A 242 -1.88 -1.23 -1.45
CA MET A 242 -0.51 -0.74 -1.58
C MET A 242 0.00 -0.16 -0.26
N ALA A 243 -0.75 0.76 0.36
CA ALA A 243 -0.40 1.34 1.66
C ALA A 243 -0.25 0.27 2.76
N THR A 244 -1.14 -0.73 2.76
CA THR A 244 -1.09 -1.86 3.69
C THR A 244 0.17 -2.69 3.48
N TRP A 245 0.50 -3.03 2.23
CA TRP A 245 1.73 -3.75 1.90
C TRP A 245 2.99 -2.96 2.30
N LEU A 246 3.03 -1.65 2.03
CA LEU A 246 4.15 -0.76 2.40
C LEU A 246 4.33 -0.69 3.91
N ALA A 247 3.26 -0.40 4.65
CA ALA A 247 3.30 -0.30 6.11
C ALA A 247 3.66 -1.64 6.76
N GLN A 248 3.12 -2.75 6.25
CA GLN A 248 3.44 -4.08 6.76
C GLN A 248 4.90 -4.46 6.45
N SER A 249 5.40 -4.15 5.24
CA SER A 249 6.83 -4.31 4.91
C SER A 249 7.73 -3.52 5.86
N ALA A 250 7.31 -2.31 6.25
CA ALA A 250 8.01 -1.49 7.23
C ALA A 250 7.94 -2.05 8.67
N HIS A 251 6.82 -2.70 9.02
CA HIS A 251 6.67 -3.40 10.30
C HIS A 251 7.58 -4.61 10.40
N ASP A 252 7.64 -5.42 9.36
CA ASP A 252 8.40 -6.68 9.36
C ASP A 252 9.90 -6.45 9.36
N LEU A 253 10.38 -5.39 8.69
CA LEU A 253 11.77 -4.96 8.81
C LEU A 253 12.18 -4.70 10.27
N ALA A 254 11.25 -4.31 11.13
CA ALA A 254 11.49 -4.08 12.55
C ALA A 254 10.99 -5.22 13.47
N ASP A 255 10.46 -6.32 12.93
CA ASP A 255 9.96 -7.43 13.75
C ASP A 255 11.15 -8.24 14.31
N PRO A 256 11.27 -8.39 15.64
CA PRO A 256 12.35 -9.16 16.26
C PRO A 256 12.41 -10.64 15.84
N ARG A 257 11.32 -11.19 15.31
CA ARG A 257 11.24 -12.61 14.89
C ARG A 257 11.96 -12.89 13.59
N ASN A 258 12.11 -11.90 12.73
CA ASN A 258 12.61 -12.09 11.38
C ASN A 258 14.13 -11.87 11.33
N ARG A 259 14.83 -12.17 12.43
CA ARG A 259 16.29 -12.15 12.47
C ARG A 259 16.81 -13.40 11.75
N PRO A 260 17.79 -13.26 10.84
CA PRO A 260 18.64 -14.36 10.48
C PRO A 260 19.21 -14.95 11.77
N VAL A 261 18.95 -16.23 12.03
CA VAL A 261 19.55 -16.92 13.16
C VAL A 261 21.04 -16.94 12.90
N ALA A 262 21.82 -16.27 13.76
CA ALA A 262 23.27 -16.32 13.64
C ALA A 262 23.70 -17.80 13.61
N PRO A 263 24.58 -18.21 12.68
CA PRO A 263 25.04 -19.59 12.62
C PRO A 263 25.54 -20.00 14.00
N VAL A 264 24.97 -21.07 14.56
CA VAL A 264 25.47 -21.63 15.81
C VAL A 264 26.92 -22.05 15.54
N PRO A 265 27.91 -21.54 16.28
CA PRO A 265 29.30 -21.96 16.10
C PRO A 265 29.33 -23.48 16.22
N LEU A 266 29.82 -24.16 15.17
CA LEU A 266 30.03 -25.61 15.25
C LEU A 266 30.95 -25.89 16.44
N PRO A 267 30.67 -26.93 17.25
CA PRO A 267 31.55 -27.31 18.35
C PRO A 267 32.97 -27.45 17.80
N THR A 268 33.90 -26.66 18.34
CA THR A 268 35.32 -26.82 18.03
C THR A 268 35.71 -28.25 18.40
N GLU A 269 36.07 -29.02 17.38
CA GLU A 269 36.55 -30.38 17.54
C GLU A 269 37.71 -30.37 18.54
N PRO A 270 37.68 -31.19 19.61
CA PRO A 270 38.74 -31.19 20.60
C PRO A 270 40.05 -31.55 19.91
N THR A 271 41.02 -30.65 20.01
CA THR A 271 42.40 -30.91 19.58
C THR A 271 42.91 -32.12 20.34
N THR A 272 43.04 -33.26 19.65
CA THR A 272 43.66 -34.46 20.20
C THR A 272 45.15 -34.19 20.47
N PRO A 273 45.64 -34.47 21.68
CA PRO A 273 47.05 -34.35 22.04
C PRO A 273 47.93 -35.42 21.39
#